data_AF-A0A0C2MJH2-F1
#
_entry.id   AF-A0A0C2MJH2-F1
#
_cell.length_a   1.000
_cell.length_b   1.000
_cell.length_c   1.000
_cell.angle_alpha   90.00
_cell.angle_beta   90.00
_cell.angle_gamma   90.00
#
_symmetry.space_group_name_H-M   'P 1'
#
loop_
_entity.id
_entity.type
_entity.pdbx_description
1 polymer ?
#
loop_
_entity_poly.entity_id
_entity_poly.type
_entity_poly.pdbx_seq_one_letter_code
_entity_poly.pdbx_strand_id
1 'polypeptide(L)'
;MIKVTFMGAGSTIFARNVLGDIMATPTLKEVEIALYDIDGARLNESLAMLNNINSNTNAGRAKIAAYLGVENRRAALKNAHYVVNAIQVGGYDPCTITDFTIARKYGLRQTIADTLGIGGIFRALRTIPVI
;
A
#
# COMPACT_ATOMS: atom_id res chain seq x y z
N MET A 1 20.76 -8.42 -4.58
CA MET A 1 19.36 -8.73 -4.93
C MET A 1 18.59 -7.42 -4.93
N ILE A 2 17.77 -7.16 -5.94
CA ILE A 2 16.93 -5.94 -5.98
C ILE A 2 15.98 -6.00 -4.79
N LYS A 3 15.78 -4.87 -4.12
CA LYS A 3 14.83 -4.71 -3.01
C LYS A 3 13.76 -3.70 -3.38
N VAL A 4 12.50 -4.13 -3.34
CA VAL A 4 11.32 -3.28 -3.52
C VAL A 4 10.60 -3.17 -2.19
N THR A 5 10.44 -1.95 -1.69
CA THR A 5 9.63 -1.67 -0.50
C THR A 5 8.27 -1.16 -0.92
N PHE A 6 7.21 -1.77 -0.39
CA PHE A 6 5.83 -1.41 -0.67
C PHE A 6 5.19 -0.83 0.59
N MET A 7 4.96 0.48 0.58
CA MET A 7 4.37 1.23 1.69
C MET A 7 2.86 1.27 1.53
N GLY A 8 2.11 0.89 2.56
CA GLY A 8 0.66 0.70 2.44
C GLY A 8 0.32 -0.68 1.86
N ALA A 9 1.08 -1.71 2.26
CA ALA A 9 0.93 -3.06 1.75
C ALA A 9 -0.43 -3.70 2.07
N GLY A 10 -1.18 -3.19 3.04
CA GLY A 10 -2.55 -3.57 3.33
C GLY A 10 -3.55 -3.21 2.22
N SER A 11 -3.12 -2.52 1.16
CA SER A 11 -3.85 -2.41 -0.09
C SER A 11 -3.71 -3.70 -0.92
N THR A 12 -4.33 -4.79 -0.45
CA THR A 12 -4.12 -6.16 -0.94
C THR A 12 -4.22 -6.28 -2.47
N ILE A 13 -5.22 -5.66 -3.11
CA ILE A 13 -5.37 -5.72 -4.57
C ILE A 13 -4.25 -4.98 -5.29
N PHE A 14 -3.84 -3.82 -4.80
CA PHE A 14 -2.77 -3.04 -5.41
C PHE A 14 -1.40 -3.70 -5.22
N ALA A 15 -1.14 -4.21 -4.01
CA ALA A 15 0.04 -5.01 -3.68
C ALA A 15 0.11 -6.25 -4.58
N ARG A 16 -1.00 -6.98 -4.76
CA ARG A 16 -1.09 -8.14 -5.65
C ARG A 16 -0.67 -7.80 -7.08
N ASN A 17 -1.24 -6.75 -7.66
CA ASN A 17 -1.02 -6.42 -9.06
C ASN A 17 0.45 -6.01 -9.28
N VAL A 18 0.95 -5.02 -8.52
CA VAL A 18 2.31 -4.51 -8.70
C VAL A 18 3.37 -5.55 -8.38
N LEU A 19 3.26 -6.23 -7.23
CA LEU A 19 4.27 -7.20 -6.79
C LEU A 19 4.13 -8.54 -7.53
N GLY A 20 2.92 -8.89 -7.97
CA GLY A 20 2.68 -10.00 -8.88
C GLY A 20 3.38 -9.82 -10.23
N ASP A 21 3.25 -8.62 -10.82
CA ASP A 21 3.92 -8.29 -12.08
C ASP A 21 5.45 -8.32 -11.94
N ILE A 22 5.98 -7.84 -10.81
CA ILE A 22 7.41 -7.95 -10.48
C ILE A 22 7.85 -9.42 -10.46
N MET A 23 7.07 -10.30 -9.81
CA MET A 23 7.37 -11.74 -9.75
C MET A 23 7.24 -12.44 -11.11
N ALA A 24 6.37 -11.95 -12.00
CA ALA A 24 6.21 -12.45 -13.37
C ALA A 24 7.26 -11.93 -14.35
N THR A 25 7.97 -10.84 -14.00
CA THR A 25 8.94 -10.19 -14.90
C THR A 25 10.31 -10.89 -14.86
N PRO A 26 10.84 -11.41 -15.98
CA PRO A 26 12.05 -12.22 -16.00
C PRO A 26 13.29 -11.62 -15.33
N THR A 27 13.45 -10.30 -15.38
CA THR A 27 14.60 -9.57 -14.81
C THR A 27 14.42 -9.19 -13.33
N LEU A 28 13.20 -9.30 -12.79
CA LEU A 28 12.85 -8.87 -11.43
C LEU A 28 12.35 -10.02 -10.53
N LYS A 29 12.18 -11.21 -11.09
CA LYS A 29 11.62 -12.38 -10.41
C LYS A 29 12.42 -12.93 -9.22
N GLU A 30 13.68 -12.51 -9.07
CA GLU A 30 14.55 -12.77 -7.89
C GLU A 30 14.74 -11.46 -7.10
N VAL A 31 13.76 -11.14 -6.27
CA VAL A 31 13.62 -9.85 -5.58
C VAL A 31 13.36 -10.04 -4.08
N GLU A 32 13.84 -9.10 -3.28
CA GLU A 32 13.39 -8.90 -1.91
C GLU A 32 12.21 -7.92 -1.90
N ILE A 33 11.07 -8.35 -1.39
CA ILE A 33 9.85 -7.55 -1.24
C ILE A 33 9.66 -7.27 0.25
N ALA A 34 9.76 -5.99 0.62
CA ALA A 34 9.46 -5.51 1.95
C ALA A 34 8.04 -4.91 1.97
N LEU A 35 7.11 -5.59 2.63
CA LEU A 35 5.74 -5.14 2.83
C LEU A 35 5.67 -4.32 4.11
N TYR A 36 5.24 -3.07 4.00
CA TYR A 36 5.07 -2.18 5.15
C TYR A 36 3.61 -1.74 5.28
N ASP A 37 3.05 -1.91 6.47
CA ASP A 37 1.76 -1.32 6.83
C ASP A 37 1.68 -1.04 8.35
N ILE A 38 0.74 -0.19 8.75
CA ILE A 38 0.41 0.06 10.16
C ILE A 38 -0.69 -0.90 10.65
N ASP A 39 -1.45 -1.50 9.73
CA ASP A 39 -2.49 -2.48 10.03
C ASP A 39 -1.96 -3.91 9.89
N GLY A 40 -1.84 -4.61 11.02
CA GLY A 40 -1.31 -5.97 11.06
C GLY A 40 -2.18 -7.02 10.38
N ALA A 41 -3.51 -6.88 10.44
CA ALA A 41 -4.42 -7.84 9.83
C ALA A 41 -4.30 -7.77 8.30
N ARG A 42 -4.39 -6.56 7.74
CA ARG A 42 -4.28 -6.33 6.30
C ARG A 42 -2.88 -6.66 5.75
N LEU A 43 -1.84 -6.38 6.54
CA LEU A 43 -0.47 -6.74 6.20
C LEU A 43 -0.31 -8.27 6.11
N ASN A 44 -0.86 -9.01 7.07
CA ASN A 44 -0.81 -10.47 7.09
C ASN A 44 -1.60 -11.09 5.91
N GLU A 45 -2.77 -10.54 5.58
CA GLU A 45 -3.53 -10.95 4.39
C GLU A 45 -2.70 -10.80 3.10
N SER A 46 -2.05 -9.65 2.95
CA SER A 46 -1.22 -9.35 1.79
C SER A 46 0.03 -10.23 1.73
N LEU A 47 0.66 -10.49 2.87
CA LEU A 47 1.80 -11.41 2.99
C LEU A 47 1.40 -12.84 2.58
N ALA A 48 0.28 -13.36 3.10
CA ALA A 48 -0.20 -14.70 2.78
C ALA A 48 -0.52 -14.84 1.28
N MET A 49 -1.25 -13.88 0.72
CA MET A 49 -1.58 -13.84 -0.70
C MET A 49 -0.32 -13.80 -1.58
N LEU A 50 0.66 -12.95 -1.27
CA LEU A 50 1.87 -12.83 -2.09
C LEU A 50 2.78 -14.05 -1.97
N ASN A 51 2.86 -14.70 -0.80
CA ASN A 51 3.56 -15.97 -0.66
C ASN A 51 2.92 -17.09 -1.50
N ASN A 52 1.58 -17.12 -1.55
CA ASN A 52 0.86 -18.06 -2.43
C ASN A 52 1.18 -17.79 -3.91
N ILE A 53 1.18 -16.53 -4.34
CA ILE A 53 1.53 -16.17 -5.73
C ILE A 53 2.99 -16.56 -6.01
N ASN A 54 3.93 -16.18 -5.15
CA ASN A 54 5.34 -16.48 -5.31
C ASN A 54 5.60 -17.99 -5.45
N SER A 55 4.93 -18.81 -4.64
CA SER A 55 5.07 -20.26 -4.69
C SER A 55 4.49 -20.85 -5.98
N ASN A 56 3.30 -20.41 -6.40
CA ASN A 56 2.59 -21.00 -7.54
C ASN A 56 3.09 -20.50 -8.91
N THR A 57 3.55 -19.25 -9.02
CA THR A 57 3.88 -18.62 -10.31
C THR A 57 5.35 -18.24 -10.46
N ASN A 58 6.09 -18.11 -9.36
CA ASN A 58 7.49 -17.67 -9.36
C ASN A 58 8.47 -18.70 -8.77
N ALA A 59 8.00 -19.93 -8.53
CA ALA A 59 8.80 -21.02 -7.95
C ALA A 59 9.50 -20.62 -6.62
N GLY A 60 8.87 -19.76 -5.82
CA GLY A 60 9.39 -19.33 -4.52
C GLY A 60 10.63 -18.44 -4.58
N ARG A 61 10.98 -17.87 -5.74
CA ARG A 61 12.25 -17.15 -5.94
C ARG A 61 12.30 -15.76 -5.28
N ALA A 62 11.16 -15.13 -5.01
CA ALA A 62 11.13 -13.87 -4.27
C ALA A 62 11.25 -14.11 -2.76
N LYS A 63 11.93 -13.22 -2.05
CA LYS A 63 11.98 -13.16 -0.58
C LYS A 63 11.00 -12.10 -0.11
N ILE A 64 9.99 -12.48 0.67
CA ILE A 64 8.93 -11.55 1.10
C ILE A 64 8.99 -11.42 2.63
N ALA A 65 9.07 -10.19 3.12
CA ALA A 65 9.09 -9.88 4.55
C ALA A 65 8.08 -8.77 4.89
N ALA A 66 7.42 -8.91 6.04
CA ALA A 66 6.47 -7.94 6.55
C ALA A 66 7.06 -7.09 7.67
N TYR A 67 6.73 -5.80 7.66
CA TYR A 67 7.18 -4.79 8.61
C TYR A 67 5.94 -4.03 9.12
N LEU A 68 5.52 -4.35 10.35
CA LEU A 68 4.33 -3.77 10.97
C LEU A 68 4.71 -2.54 11.81
N GLY A 69 3.95 -1.46 11.69
CA GLY A 69 4.01 -0.33 12.64
C GLY A 69 5.11 0.69 12.33
N VAL A 70 4.90 1.93 12.79
CA VAL A 70 5.76 3.09 12.48
C VAL A 70 7.22 2.86 12.86
N GLU A 71 7.47 2.12 13.95
CA GLU A 71 8.78 1.74 14.45
C GLU A 71 9.58 0.90 13.43
N ASN A 72 8.91 0.07 12.63
CA ASN A 72 9.55 -0.79 11.64
C ASN A 72 9.67 -0.14 10.26
N ARG A 73 9.14 1.07 10.08
CA ARG A 73 9.19 1.80 8.80
C ARG A 73 10.61 1.99 8.27
N ARG A 74 11.54 2.35 9.15
CA ARG A 74 12.96 2.52 8.79
C ARG A 74 13.60 1.20 8.38
N ALA A 75 13.22 0.09 9.02
CA ALA A 75 13.74 -1.23 8.69
C ALA A 75 13.23 -1.71 7.33
N ALA A 76 11.95 -1.45 7.01
CA ALA A 76 11.38 -1.77 5.70
C ALA A 76 12.15 -1.06 4.56
N LEU A 77 12.36 0.24 4.71
CA LEU A 77 13.02 1.10 3.71
C LEU A 77 14.54 0.87 3.59
N LYS A 78 15.17 0.23 4.58
CA LYS A 78 16.62 0.04 4.60
C LYS A 78 17.07 -0.75 3.37
N ASN A 79 18.01 -0.16 2.62
CA ASN A 79 18.58 -0.71 1.39
C ASN A 79 17.57 -0.95 0.25
N ALA A 80 16.42 -0.26 0.27
CA ALA A 80 15.47 -0.31 -0.83
C ALA A 80 16.09 0.28 -2.10
N HIS A 81 15.97 -0.43 -3.23
CA HIS A 81 16.32 0.09 -4.54
C HIS A 81 15.13 0.85 -5.15
N TYR A 82 13.92 0.38 -4.86
CA TYR A 82 12.66 0.99 -5.28
C TYR A 82 11.70 1.07 -4.09
N VAL A 83 10.92 2.15 -4.04
CA VAL A 83 9.85 2.33 -3.06
C VAL A 83 8.56 2.63 -3.82
N VAL A 84 7.54 1.79 -3.60
CA VAL A 84 6.17 2.03 -4.06
C VAL A 84 5.39 2.56 -2.87
N ASN A 85 4.93 3.80 -2.94
CA ASN A 85 4.12 4.41 -1.90
C ASN A 85 2.64 4.40 -2.29
N ALA A 86 1.85 3.55 -1.65
CA ALA A 86 0.43 3.34 -1.92
C ALA A 86 -0.44 3.58 -0.67
N ILE A 87 0.03 4.42 0.27
CA ILE A 87 -0.70 4.69 1.50
C ILE A 87 -2.01 5.44 1.26
N GLN A 88 -3.02 5.11 2.07
CA GLN A 88 -4.25 5.89 2.21
C GLN A 88 -4.36 6.33 3.66
N VAL A 89 -3.88 7.54 3.97
CA VAL A 89 -3.89 8.07 5.33
C VAL A 89 -5.34 8.25 5.82
N GLY A 90 -5.67 7.52 6.88
CA GLY A 90 -6.99 7.54 7.51
C GLY A 90 -8.01 6.55 6.92
N GLY A 91 -7.63 5.76 5.91
CA GLY A 91 -8.44 4.67 5.38
C GLY A 91 -9.79 5.09 4.76
N TYR A 92 -10.62 4.08 4.48
CA TYR A 92 -11.99 4.29 4.00
C TYR A 92 -12.90 4.78 5.12
N ASP A 93 -12.95 4.02 6.22
CA ASP A 93 -13.63 4.37 7.45
C ASP A 93 -12.56 4.76 8.49
N PRO A 94 -12.53 6.01 9.00
CA PRO A 94 -13.57 7.04 8.85
C PRO A 94 -13.33 8.04 7.72
N CYS A 95 -12.12 8.13 7.15
CA CYS A 95 -11.74 9.35 6.42
C CYS A 95 -12.45 9.53 5.08
N THR A 96 -12.48 8.50 4.22
CA THR A 96 -13.23 8.60 2.96
C THR A 96 -14.72 8.87 3.24
N ILE A 97 -15.33 8.20 4.20
CA ILE A 97 -16.73 8.44 4.61
C ILE A 97 -16.92 9.90 5.07
N THR A 98 -16.00 10.41 5.87
CA THR A 98 -16.02 11.79 6.38
C THR A 98 -15.92 12.80 5.23
N ASP A 99 -15.06 12.54 4.25
CA ASP A 99 -14.89 13.41 3.08
C ASP A 99 -16.21 13.59 2.30
N PHE A 100 -17.02 12.53 2.21
CA PHE A 100 -18.37 12.60 1.63
C PHE A 100 -19.39 13.26 2.56
N THR A 101 -19.37 12.90 3.83
CA THR A 101 -20.42 13.27 4.79
C THR A 101 -20.36 14.76 5.11
N ILE A 102 -19.17 15.32 5.28
CA ILE A 102 -18.97 16.75 5.50
C ILE A 102 -19.41 17.55 4.26
N ALA A 103 -18.94 17.19 3.07
CA ALA A 103 -19.34 17.88 1.84
C ALA A 103 -20.87 17.89 1.67
N ARG A 104 -21.52 16.73 1.91
CA ARG A 104 -22.98 16.60 1.84
C ARG A 104 -23.72 17.50 2.83
N LYS A 105 -23.22 17.64 4.07
CA LYS A 105 -23.79 18.52 5.08
C LYS A 105 -23.87 19.98 4.61
N TYR A 106 -22.94 20.41 3.76
CA TYR A 106 -22.89 21.75 3.18
C TYR A 106 -23.48 21.84 1.77
N GLY A 107 -24.30 20.86 1.36
CA GLY A 107 -25.02 20.88 0.08
C GLY A 107 -24.25 20.33 -1.12
N LEU A 108 -23.00 19.87 -0.95
CA LEU A 108 -22.21 19.29 -2.03
C LEU A 108 -22.28 17.76 -2.00
N ARG A 109 -23.02 17.17 -2.94
CA ARG A 109 -22.97 15.72 -3.20
C ARG A 109 -21.92 15.45 -4.27
N GLN A 110 -20.90 14.69 -3.91
CA GLN A 110 -19.80 14.31 -4.80
C GLN A 110 -19.75 12.80 -5.01
N THR A 111 -19.15 12.37 -6.13
CA THR A 111 -18.63 11.01 -6.33
C THR A 111 -17.30 10.84 -5.59
N ILE A 112 -16.56 9.74 -5.80
CA ILE A 112 -15.18 9.65 -5.29
C ILE A 112 -14.40 10.86 -5.79
N ALA A 113 -13.99 11.68 -4.83
CA ALA A 113 -13.34 12.96 -5.04
C ALA A 113 -12.06 13.00 -4.21
N ASP A 114 -11.35 11.89 -4.10
CA ASP A 114 -10.14 11.76 -3.29
C ASP A 114 -8.92 12.47 -3.90
N THR A 115 -9.02 12.88 -5.17
CA THR A 115 -7.97 13.59 -5.94
C THR A 115 -8.44 14.92 -6.51
N LEU A 116 -9.72 15.28 -6.34
CA LEU A 116 -10.35 16.46 -6.96
C LEU A 116 -11.29 17.15 -5.96
N GLY A 117 -11.53 18.44 -6.14
CA GLY A 117 -12.49 19.20 -5.33
C GLY A 117 -12.19 19.17 -3.82
N ILE A 118 -13.24 19.27 -3.00
CA ILE A 118 -13.08 19.37 -1.53
C ILE A 118 -12.58 18.08 -0.89
N GLY A 119 -12.99 16.90 -1.41
CA GLY A 119 -12.48 15.62 -0.93
C GLY A 119 -10.97 15.49 -1.15
N GLY A 120 -10.47 15.99 -2.28
CA GLY A 120 -9.05 15.98 -2.61
C GLY A 120 -8.26 16.89 -1.68
N ILE A 121 -8.81 18.07 -1.35
CA ILE A 121 -8.22 18.98 -0.37
C ILE A 121 -8.17 18.32 1.02
N PHE A 122 -9.26 17.70 1.49
CA PHE A 122 -9.28 17.00 2.78
C PHE A 122 -8.25 15.87 2.83
N ARG A 123 -8.15 15.05 1.77
CA ARG A 123 -7.14 14.00 1.68
C ARG A 123 -5.73 14.56 1.64
N ALA A 124 -5.49 15.63 0.88
CA ALA A 124 -4.18 16.27 0.78
C ALA A 124 -3.70 16.77 2.14
N LEU A 125 -4.57 17.46 2.90
CA LEU A 125 -4.26 17.95 4.24
C LEU A 125 -3.88 16.84 5.22
N ARG A 126 -4.48 15.65 5.09
CA ARG A 126 -4.11 14.48 5.90
C ARG A 126 -2.85 13.76 5.41
N THR A 127 -2.66 13.70 4.10
CA THR A 127 -1.67 12.80 3.47
C THR A 127 -0.31 13.45 3.29
N ILE A 128 -0.25 14.71 2.85
CA ILE A 128 1.00 15.43 2.59
C ILE A 128 1.96 15.42 3.80
N PRO A 129 1.50 15.61 5.05
CA PRO A 129 2.40 15.58 6.21
C PRO A 129 3.04 14.21 6.52
N VAL A 130 2.54 13.13 5.92
CA VAL A 130 3.00 11.75 6.17
C VAL A 130 4.03 11.30 5.13
N ILE A 131 4.00 11.89 3.94
CA ILE A 131 4.92 11.62 2.81
C ILE A 131 6.24 12.35 3.07
#